data_AF-A0A931BGU2-F1
#
_entry.id   AF-A0A931BGU2-F1
#
_cell.length_a   1.000
_cell.length_b   1.000
_cell.length_c   1.000
_cell.angle_alpha   90.00
_cell.angle_beta   90.00
_cell.angle_gamma   90.00
#
_symmetry.space_group_name_H-M   'P 1'
#
loop_
_entity.id
_entity.type
_entity.pdbx_description
1 polymer ?
#
loop_
_entity_poly.entity_id
_entity_poly.type
_entity_poly.pdbx_seq_one_letter_code
_entity_poly.pdbx_strand_id
1 'polypeptide(L)'
;MTITFNLLMIGVSVFSWFYKTPKQARLFESMLLTVNEQGVTRTQLNTPTKHLNSNEIVRIEHFPTGEFVIKGANKLDTVWMPAQVEAPQQLAQELQQLGPVLTPPAPAWYKSYASLLGLLMLPLLYFFITSSNKIVAVVLGTVSIGSVGYSYWLMQRSKDIDQRLKRYSHLSVLVLVWLVALLVSKLLPG
;
A
#
# COMPACT_ATOMS: atom_id res chain seq x y z
N MET A 1 -24.16 -5.13 22.68
CA MET A 1 -23.21 -4.00 22.49
C MET A 1 -22.25 -4.20 21.32
N THR A 2 -21.84 -5.42 20.98
CA THR A 2 -20.88 -5.72 19.89
C THR A 2 -21.42 -5.49 18.48
N ILE A 3 -22.69 -5.83 18.21
CA ILE A 3 -23.30 -5.70 16.88
C ILE A 3 -23.42 -4.23 16.44
N THR A 4 -23.86 -3.35 17.34
CA THR A 4 -24.05 -1.91 17.07
C THR A 4 -22.71 -1.21 16.77
N PHE A 5 -21.64 -1.60 17.47
CA PHE A 5 -20.29 -1.08 17.24
C PHE A 5 -19.73 -1.49 15.88
N ASN A 6 -19.92 -2.75 15.47
CA ASN A 6 -19.46 -3.24 14.17
C ASN A 6 -20.17 -2.54 13.00
N LEU A 7 -21.49 -2.33 13.10
CA LEU A 7 -22.25 -1.60 12.07
C LEU A 7 -21.78 -0.14 11.94
N LEU A 8 -21.49 0.51 13.06
CA LEU A 8 -20.95 1.88 13.07
C LEU A 8 -19.57 1.93 12.39
N MET A 9 -18.68 0.98 12.68
CA MET A 9 -17.36 0.91 12.04
C MET A 9 -17.43 0.65 10.53
N ILE A 10 -18.37 -0.20 10.08
CA ILE A 10 -18.63 -0.42 8.65
C ILE A 10 -19.12 0.88 8.01
N GLY A 11 -20.10 1.56 8.62
CA GLY A 11 -20.63 2.82 8.13
C GLY A 11 -19.56 3.90 8.00
N VAL A 12 -18.71 4.06 9.01
CA VAL A 12 -17.56 4.99 8.99
C VAL A 12 -16.56 4.61 7.89
N SER A 13 -16.27 3.32 7.71
CA SER A 13 -15.33 2.84 6.69
C SER A 13 -15.83 3.15 5.29
N VAL A 14 -17.09 2.84 5.00
CA VAL A 14 -17.75 3.13 3.71
C VAL A 14 -17.81 4.64 3.46
N PHE A 15 -18.25 5.43 4.44
CA PHE A 15 -18.28 6.89 4.33
C PHE A 15 -16.89 7.48 4.06
N SER A 16 -15.87 6.98 4.77
CA SER A 16 -14.50 7.44 4.58
C SER A 16 -13.94 7.11 3.20
N TRP A 17 -14.36 6.00 2.59
CA TRP A 17 -14.00 5.63 1.22
C TRP A 17 -14.55 6.64 0.23
N PHE A 18 -15.87 6.91 0.27
CA PHE A 18 -16.52 7.87 -0.63
C PHE A 18 -16.01 9.30 -0.48
N TYR A 19 -15.62 9.70 0.73
CA TYR A 19 -15.09 11.04 0.94
C TYR A 19 -13.65 11.21 0.43
N LYS A 20 -12.88 10.11 0.30
CA LYS A 20 -11.46 10.13 -0.09
C LYS A 20 -11.22 9.95 -1.59
N THR A 21 -12.16 9.35 -2.34
CA THR A 21 -12.06 9.19 -3.79
C THR A 21 -11.78 10.49 -4.57
N PRO A 22 -12.46 11.63 -4.32
CA PRO A 22 -12.15 12.86 -5.07
C PRO A 22 -10.76 13.43 -4.74
N LYS A 23 -10.27 13.21 -3.52
CA LYS A 23 -8.90 13.60 -3.15
C LYS A 23 -7.87 12.74 -3.85
N GLN A 24 -8.13 11.44 -4.01
CA GLN A 24 -7.27 10.54 -4.77
C GLN A 24 -7.26 10.90 -6.25
N ALA A 25 -8.41 11.21 -6.85
CA ALA A 25 -8.49 11.67 -8.24
C ALA A 25 -7.60 12.91 -8.49
N ARG A 26 -7.69 13.93 -7.64
CA ARG A 26 -6.84 15.13 -7.73
C ARG A 26 -5.35 14.84 -7.60
N LEU A 27 -4.96 13.84 -6.81
CA LEU A 27 -3.56 13.42 -6.70
C LEU A 27 -3.06 12.79 -8.01
N PHE A 28 -3.92 12.08 -8.74
CA PHE A 28 -3.57 11.53 -10.05
C PHE A 28 -3.57 12.61 -11.14
N GLU A 29 -4.56 13.50 -11.13
CA GLU A 29 -4.67 14.61 -12.10
C GLU A 29 -3.52 15.63 -11.98
N SER A 30 -2.93 15.78 -10.79
CA SER A 30 -1.80 16.70 -10.55
C SER A 30 -0.43 16.06 -10.77
N MET A 31 -0.38 14.82 -11.28
CA MET A 31 0.89 14.15 -11.58
C MET A 31 1.48 14.72 -12.87
N LEU A 32 2.67 15.31 -12.77
CA LEU A 32 3.44 15.72 -13.93
C LEU A 32 4.72 14.88 -14.00
N LEU A 33 4.96 14.31 -15.17
CA LEU A 33 6.21 13.63 -15.48
C LEU A 33 6.98 14.49 -16.47
N THR A 34 8.21 14.85 -16.10
CA THR A 34 9.14 15.54 -16.98
C THR A 34 10.27 14.57 -17.31
N VAL A 35 10.35 14.21 -18.59
CA VAL A 35 11.42 13.36 -19.13
C VAL A 35 12.43 14.28 -19.82
N ASN A 36 13.71 14.12 -19.48
CA ASN A 36 14.80 14.84 -20.12
C ASN A 36 16.02 13.92 -20.25
N GLU A 37 17.09 14.40 -20.90
CA GLU A 37 18.33 13.64 -21.07
C GLU A 37 18.99 13.27 -19.73
N GLN A 38 18.74 14.07 -18.68
CA GLN A 38 19.28 13.86 -17.34
C GLN A 38 18.51 12.77 -16.57
N GLY A 39 17.31 12.41 -17.01
CA GLY A 39 16.49 11.37 -16.40
C GLY A 39 15.00 11.72 -16.35
N VAL A 40 14.35 11.29 -15.27
CA VAL A 40 12.90 11.38 -15.12
C VAL A 40 12.54 12.03 -13.80
N THR A 41 11.72 13.08 -13.86
CA THR A 41 11.23 13.80 -12.68
C THR A 41 9.72 13.65 -12.57
N ARG A 42 9.25 13.12 -11.44
CA ARG A 42 7.84 13.07 -11.08
C ARG A 42 7.54 14.14 -10.03
N THR A 43 6.63 15.05 -10.35
CA THR A 43 6.02 15.96 -9.38
C THR A 43 4.55 15.58 -9.19
N GLN A 44 4.07 15.67 -7.95
CA GLN A 44 2.69 15.34 -7.60
C GLN A 44 2.29 16.12 -6.35
N LEU A 45 1.04 16.57 -6.29
CA LEU A 45 0.53 17.40 -5.21
C LEU A 45 0.74 16.74 -3.83
N ASN A 46 1.25 17.52 -2.86
CA ASN A 46 1.50 17.08 -1.47
C ASN A 46 2.40 15.84 -1.33
N THR A 47 3.23 15.53 -2.33
CA THR A 47 4.24 14.48 -2.25
C THR A 47 5.60 15.02 -2.64
N PRO A 48 6.70 14.49 -2.08
CA PRO A 48 8.04 14.93 -2.45
C PRO A 48 8.30 14.63 -3.93
N THR A 49 8.88 15.60 -4.63
CA THR A 49 9.36 15.43 -6.01
C THR A 49 10.36 14.29 -6.03
N LYS A 50 10.15 13.34 -6.95
CA LYS A 50 11.03 12.18 -7.12
C LYS A 50 11.77 12.36 -8.44
N HIS A 51 13.09 12.54 -8.35
CA HIS A 51 13.96 12.61 -9.51
C HIS A 51 14.77 11.31 -9.58
N LEU A 52 14.83 10.71 -10.76
CA LEU A 52 15.61 9.51 -11.04
C LEU A 52 16.54 9.83 -12.21
N ASN A 53 17.85 9.75 -11.97
CA ASN A 53 18.85 10.07 -12.99
C ASN A 53 18.85 8.99 -14.09
N SER A 54 19.11 9.34 -15.34
CA SER A 54 19.19 8.40 -16.47
C SER A 54 20.14 7.23 -16.19
N ASN A 55 21.27 7.48 -15.53
CA ASN A 55 22.23 6.45 -15.13
C ASN A 55 21.73 5.50 -14.04
N GLU A 56 20.70 5.88 -13.29
CA GLU A 56 20.11 5.07 -12.24
C GLU A 56 18.94 4.22 -12.76
N ILE A 57 18.43 4.49 -13.97
CA ILE A 57 17.32 3.75 -14.57
C ILE A 57 17.81 2.36 -14.98
N VAL A 58 17.34 1.34 -14.28
CA VAL A 58 17.68 -0.06 -14.57
C VAL A 58 16.68 -0.67 -15.55
N ARG A 59 15.40 -0.32 -15.42
CA ARG A 59 14.35 -0.94 -16.21
C ARG A 59 13.15 -0.02 -16.37
N ILE A 60 12.60 0.01 -17.58
CA ILE A 60 11.30 0.63 -17.86
C ILE A 60 10.33 -0.50 -18.21
N GLU A 61 9.23 -0.60 -17.48
CA GLU A 61 8.20 -1.61 -17.69
C GLU A 61 6.93 -0.96 -18.25
N HIS A 62 6.40 -1.51 -19.34
CA HIS A 62 5.11 -1.09 -19.91
C HIS A 62 4.09 -2.21 -19.73
N PHE A 63 3.01 -1.91 -19.03
CA PHE A 63 1.94 -2.87 -18.76
C PHE A 63 0.89 -2.83 -19.87
N PRO A 64 0.21 -3.96 -20.16
CA PRO A 64 -0.92 -3.99 -21.10
C PRO A 64 -2.07 -3.05 -20.72
N THR A 65 -2.16 -2.65 -19.45
CA THR A 65 -3.13 -1.66 -18.95
C THR A 65 -2.80 -0.22 -19.38
N GLY A 66 -1.62 0.01 -19.97
CA GLY A 66 -1.12 1.33 -20.39
C GLY A 66 -0.25 2.02 -19.33
N GLU A 67 -0.01 1.39 -18.19
CA GLU A 67 0.85 1.94 -17.13
C GLU A 67 2.33 1.81 -17.49
N PHE A 68 3.12 2.80 -17.07
CA PHE A 68 4.58 2.74 -17.16
C PHE A 68 5.20 2.73 -15.77
N VAL A 69 6.18 1.86 -15.56
CA VAL A 69 6.92 1.75 -14.30
C VAL A 69 8.40 1.85 -14.57
N ILE A 70 8.99 2.94 -14.10
CA ILE A 70 10.41 3.24 -14.27
C ILE A 70 11.11 2.87 -12.97
N LYS A 71 11.97 1.85 -13.02
CA LYS A 71 12.67 1.32 -11.85
C LYS A 71 14.12 1.79 -11.85
N GLY A 72 14.50 2.42 -10.76
CA GLY A 72 15.87 2.76 -10.45
C GLY A 72 16.68 1.56 -9.93
N ALA A 73 17.95 1.82 -9.60
CA ALA A 73 18.85 0.85 -8.98
C ALA A 73 18.32 0.32 -7.64
N ASN A 74 17.70 1.18 -6.83
CA ASN A 74 17.05 0.77 -5.59
C ASN A 74 15.59 0.39 -5.82
N LYS A 75 15.14 -0.67 -5.14
CA LYS A 75 13.72 -1.09 -5.16
C LYS A 75 12.74 0.02 -4.72
N LEU A 76 13.19 0.95 -3.89
CA LEU A 76 12.40 2.09 -3.43
C LEU A 76 12.36 3.24 -4.45
N ASP A 77 13.29 3.27 -5.40
CA ASP A 77 13.40 4.33 -6.40
C ASP A 77 12.62 3.94 -7.65
N THR A 78 11.33 3.68 -7.46
CA THR A 78 10.39 3.39 -8.55
C THR A 78 9.49 4.60 -8.81
N VAL A 79 9.40 5.03 -10.06
CA VAL A 79 8.43 6.01 -10.53
C VAL A 79 7.32 5.26 -11.24
N TRP A 80 6.12 5.28 -10.65
CA TRP A 80 4.92 4.70 -11.25
C TRP A 80 4.13 5.79 -11.97
N MET A 81 3.70 5.49 -13.17
CA MET A 81 2.93 6.38 -14.02
C MET A 81 1.63 5.70 -14.47
N PRO A 82 0.47 6.33 -14.22
CA PRO A 82 -0.83 5.78 -14.59
C PRO A 82 -1.01 5.72 -16.11
N ALA A 83 -1.97 4.91 -16.56
CA ALA A 83 -2.30 4.79 -17.98
C ALA A 83 -2.94 6.06 -18.58
N GLN A 84 -3.48 6.95 -17.76
CA GLN A 84 -4.19 8.16 -18.18
C GLN A 84 -3.27 9.35 -18.51
N VAL A 85 -2.11 9.09 -19.09
CA VAL A 85 -1.16 10.15 -19.50
C VAL A 85 -1.57 10.83 -20.79
N GLU A 86 -1.28 12.13 -20.89
CA GLU A 86 -1.37 12.85 -22.14
C GLU A 86 -0.33 12.30 -23.14
N ALA A 87 -0.76 11.98 -24.35
CA ALA A 87 0.10 11.48 -25.43
C ALA A 87 0.98 10.25 -25.05
N PRO A 88 0.39 9.08 -24.70
CA PRO A 88 1.14 7.89 -24.28
C PRO A 88 2.17 7.40 -25.31
N GLN A 89 1.93 7.65 -26.60
CA GLN A 89 2.83 7.28 -27.69
C GLN A 89 4.12 8.12 -27.69
N GLN A 90 4.01 9.43 -27.46
CA GLN A 90 5.16 10.33 -27.40
C GLN A 90 6.02 9.99 -26.18
N LEU A 91 5.36 9.78 -25.04
CA LEU A 91 6.02 9.39 -23.82
C LEU A 91 6.74 8.04 -23.92
N ALA A 92 6.16 7.06 -24.62
CA ALA A 92 6.84 5.79 -24.90
C ALA A 92 8.11 6.00 -25.75
N GLN A 93 8.07 6.90 -26.73
CA GLN A 93 9.24 7.24 -27.55
C GLN A 93 10.33 7.93 -26.74
N GLU A 94 9.96 8.89 -25.88
CA GLU A 94 10.92 9.56 -24.98
C GLU A 94 11.54 8.58 -23.99
N LEU A 95 10.76 7.68 -23.40
CA LEU A 95 11.26 6.66 -22.49
C LEU A 95 12.16 5.62 -23.18
N GLN A 96 11.90 5.30 -24.44
CA GLN A 96 12.78 4.41 -25.24
C GLN A 96 14.19 4.99 -25.44
N GLN A 97 14.35 6.32 -25.40
CA GLN A 97 15.66 6.95 -25.48
C GLN A 97 16.47 6.74 -24.19
N LEU A 98 15.80 6.57 -23.05
CA LEU A 98 16.43 6.34 -21.76
C LEU A 98 16.75 4.87 -21.49
N GLY A 99 16.06 3.94 -22.15
CA GLY A 99 16.34 2.51 -22.03
C GLY A 99 15.29 1.60 -22.66
N PRO A 100 15.56 0.29 -22.72
CA PRO A 100 14.61 -0.67 -23.30
C PRO A 100 13.33 -0.74 -22.46
N VAL A 101 12.20 -0.53 -23.13
CA VAL A 101 10.86 -0.71 -22.56
C VAL A 101 10.50 -2.19 -22.64
N LEU A 102 10.44 -2.84 -21.48
CA LEU A 102 10.16 -4.27 -21.36
C LEU A 102 8.72 -4.52 -20.90
N THR A 103 8.09 -5.54 -21.45
CA THR A 103 6.84 -6.05 -20.86
C THR A 103 7.19 -6.84 -19.59
N PRO A 104 6.64 -6.47 -18.41
CA PRO A 104 6.91 -7.20 -17.18
C PRO A 104 6.34 -8.63 -17.26
N PRO A 105 7.00 -9.61 -16.62
CA PRO A 105 6.40 -10.93 -16.47
C PRO A 105 5.11 -10.81 -15.64
N ALA A 106 4.19 -11.78 -15.81
CA ALA A 106 2.95 -11.81 -15.06
C ALA A 106 3.22 -11.64 -13.56
N PRO A 107 2.44 -10.79 -12.86
CA PRO A 107 2.65 -10.56 -11.43
C PRO A 107 2.52 -11.88 -10.69
N ALA A 108 3.34 -12.06 -9.65
CA ALA A 108 3.20 -13.22 -8.78
C ALA A 108 1.78 -13.27 -8.21
N TRP A 109 1.15 -14.44 -8.25
CA TRP A 109 -0.27 -14.63 -7.94
C TRP A 109 -0.68 -13.99 -6.60
N TYR A 110 0.18 -14.04 -5.58
CA TYR A 110 -0.10 -13.47 -4.25
C TYR A 110 -0.34 -11.95 -4.27
N LYS A 111 0.23 -11.21 -5.22
CA LYS A 111 -0.02 -9.76 -5.35
C LYS A 111 -1.47 -9.48 -5.73
N SER A 112 -2.04 -10.31 -6.60
CA SER A 112 -3.44 -10.21 -7.02
C SER A 112 -4.41 -10.49 -5.87
N TYR A 113 -3.99 -11.29 -4.88
CA TYR A 113 -4.79 -11.61 -3.69
C TYR A 113 -4.43 -10.78 -2.46
N ALA A 114 -3.59 -9.75 -2.57
CA ALA A 114 -3.19 -8.94 -1.42
C ALA A 114 -4.40 -8.26 -0.75
N SER A 115 -5.37 -7.79 -1.54
CA SER A 115 -6.64 -7.24 -1.03
C SER A 115 -7.49 -8.31 -0.34
N LEU A 116 -7.54 -9.51 -0.91
CA LEU A 116 -8.26 -10.64 -0.32
C LEU A 116 -7.62 -11.11 0.99
N LEU A 117 -6.29 -11.14 1.06
CA LEU A 117 -5.53 -11.39 2.29
C LEU A 117 -5.84 -10.35 3.37
N GLY A 118 -5.94 -9.08 2.99
CA GLY A 118 -6.40 -8.01 3.88
C GLY A 118 -7.83 -8.24 4.38
N LEU A 119 -8.73 -8.70 3.51
CA LEU A 119 -10.11 -9.02 3.87
C LEU A 119 -10.17 -10.24 4.83
N LEU A 120 -9.28 -11.22 4.63
CA LEU A 120 -9.19 -12.44 5.45
C LEU A 120 -8.75 -12.15 6.89
N MET A 121 -8.14 -10.99 7.16
CA MET A 121 -7.83 -10.57 8.53
C MET A 121 -9.07 -10.32 9.39
N LEU A 122 -10.21 -9.93 8.80
CA LEU A 122 -11.45 -9.69 9.54
C LEU A 122 -12.01 -10.97 10.20
N PRO A 123 -12.24 -12.07 9.47
CA PRO A 123 -12.68 -13.31 10.10
C PRO A 123 -11.61 -13.87 11.04
N LEU A 124 -10.31 -13.73 10.72
CA LEU A 124 -9.22 -14.16 11.62
C LEU A 124 -9.32 -13.47 12.99
N LEU A 125 -9.52 -12.14 12.99
CA LEU A 125 -9.70 -11.36 14.21
C LEU A 125 -11.00 -11.73 14.93
N TYR A 126 -12.09 -11.97 14.20
CA TYR A 126 -13.36 -12.41 14.79
C TYR A 126 -13.21 -13.76 15.51
N PHE A 127 -12.57 -14.76 14.88
CA PHE A 127 -12.31 -16.05 15.50
C PHE A 127 -11.35 -15.94 16.69
N PHE A 128 -10.33 -15.09 16.60
CA PHE A 128 -9.44 -14.81 17.73
C PHE A 128 -10.22 -14.30 18.96
N ILE A 129 -11.13 -13.35 18.76
CA ILE A 129 -11.90 -12.74 19.85
C ILE A 129 -12.92 -13.74 20.43
N THR A 130 -13.63 -14.48 19.57
CA THR A 130 -14.75 -15.35 19.98
C THR A 130 -14.34 -16.75 20.42
N SER A 131 -13.14 -17.23 20.07
CA SER A 131 -12.70 -18.58 20.41
C SER A 131 -12.49 -18.75 21.92
N SER A 132 -13.11 -19.79 22.48
CA SER A 132 -12.86 -20.28 23.84
C SER A 132 -11.66 -21.22 23.93
N ASN A 133 -11.22 -21.78 22.80
CA ASN A 133 -10.09 -22.70 22.77
C ASN A 133 -8.78 -21.90 22.85
N LYS A 134 -8.04 -22.10 23.96
CA LYS A 134 -6.77 -21.40 24.24
C LYS A 134 -5.75 -21.58 23.12
N ILE A 135 -5.63 -22.78 22.54
CA ILE A 135 -4.68 -23.07 21.45
C ILE A 135 -5.03 -22.23 20.21
N VAL A 136 -6.32 -22.23 19.83
CA VAL A 136 -6.80 -21.44 18.68
C VAL A 136 -6.58 -19.94 18.92
N ALA A 137 -6.88 -19.46 20.14
CA ALA A 137 -6.65 -18.06 20.50
C ALA A 137 -5.16 -17.67 20.40
N VAL A 138 -4.24 -18.53 20.85
CA VAL A 138 -2.80 -18.27 20.76
C VAL A 138 -2.31 -18.23 19.31
N VAL A 139 -2.70 -19.20 18.49
CA VAL A 139 -2.29 -19.25 17.08
C VAL A 139 -2.80 -18.04 16.33
N LEU A 140 -4.11 -17.76 16.40
CA LEU A 140 -4.71 -16.63 15.68
C LEU A 140 -4.24 -15.27 16.22
N GLY A 141 -4.05 -15.16 17.53
CA GLY A 141 -3.55 -13.95 18.18
C GLY A 141 -2.12 -13.63 17.74
N THR A 142 -1.24 -14.64 17.72
CA THR A 142 0.15 -14.48 17.28
C THR A 142 0.23 -14.05 15.82
N VAL A 143 -0.55 -14.71 14.94
CA VAL A 143 -0.63 -14.34 13.51
C VAL A 143 -1.15 -12.91 13.32
N SER A 144 -2.17 -12.51 14.08
CA SER A 144 -2.73 -11.16 14.02
C SER A 144 -1.72 -10.09 14.46
N ILE A 145 -1.08 -10.31 15.62
CA ILE A 145 -0.07 -9.39 16.17
C ILE A 145 1.12 -9.26 15.20
N GLY A 146 1.63 -10.39 14.68
CA GLY A 146 2.72 -10.40 13.71
C GLY A 146 2.36 -9.65 12.42
N SER A 147 1.14 -9.84 11.91
CA SER A 147 0.67 -9.18 10.69
C SER A 147 0.55 -7.66 10.86
N VAL A 148 -0.04 -7.20 11.97
CA VAL A 148 -0.16 -5.76 12.25
C VAL A 148 1.21 -5.15 12.54
N GLY A 149 2.06 -5.83 13.29
CA GLY A 149 3.42 -5.38 13.62
C GLY A 149 4.31 -5.23 12.38
N TYR A 150 4.28 -6.23 11.50
CA TYR A 150 4.99 -6.19 10.22
C TYR A 150 4.47 -5.07 9.31
N SER A 151 3.15 -4.90 9.23
CA SER A 151 2.54 -3.82 8.45
C SER A 151 2.94 -2.44 8.95
N TYR A 152 2.96 -2.25 10.28
CA TYR A 152 3.42 -1.01 10.90
C TYR A 152 4.89 -0.72 10.55
N TRP A 153 5.77 -1.70 10.73
CA TRP A 153 7.19 -1.58 10.41
C TRP A 153 7.43 -1.21 8.94
N LEU A 154 6.74 -1.88 8.02
CA LEU A 154 6.83 -1.61 6.58
C LEU A 154 6.38 -0.18 6.24
N MET A 155 5.28 0.27 6.87
CA MET A 155 4.73 1.60 6.67
C MET A 155 5.68 2.72 7.15
N GLN A 156 6.38 2.49 8.25
CA GLN A 156 7.36 3.44 8.78
C GLN A 156 8.59 3.57 7.87
N ARG A 157 9.07 2.44 7.31
CA ARG A 157 10.24 2.43 6.41
C ARG A 157 9.95 2.93 4.99
N SER A 158 8.71 2.88 4.51
CA SER A 158 8.39 3.28 3.15
C SER A 158 8.59 4.79 2.93
N LYS A 159 9.35 5.19 1.92
CA LYS A 159 9.53 6.60 1.54
C LYS A 159 8.35 7.13 0.71
N ASP A 160 7.60 6.23 0.08
CA ASP A 160 6.51 6.58 -0.85
C ASP A 160 5.18 6.86 -0.13
N ILE A 161 5.14 6.76 1.21
CA ILE A 161 3.94 7.00 2.01
C ILE A 161 3.95 8.43 2.57
N ASP A 162 2.83 9.14 2.37
CA ASP A 162 2.57 10.47 2.93
C ASP A 162 2.84 10.50 4.45
N GLN A 163 3.56 11.54 4.90
CA GLN A 163 3.86 11.79 6.30
C GLN A 163 2.59 11.81 7.17
N ARG A 164 1.47 12.30 6.63
CA ARG A 164 0.18 12.29 7.34
C ARG A 164 -0.28 10.87 7.62
N LEU A 165 -0.16 9.97 6.65
CA LEU A 165 -0.54 8.57 6.80
C LEU A 165 0.42 7.85 7.77
N LYS A 166 1.71 8.16 7.73
CA LYS A 166 2.67 7.69 8.75
C LYS A 166 2.27 8.12 10.16
N ARG A 167 1.81 9.37 10.33
CA ARG A 167 1.32 9.85 11.63
C ARG A 167 0.11 9.04 12.11
N TYR A 168 -0.86 8.78 11.24
CA TYR A 168 -2.01 7.94 11.59
C TYR A 168 -1.63 6.48 11.85
N SER A 169 -0.55 5.98 11.24
CA SER A 169 -0.10 4.61 11.49
C SER A 169 0.31 4.37 12.95
N HIS A 170 0.63 5.40 13.73
CA HIS A 170 0.86 5.24 15.18
C HIS A 170 -0.39 4.75 15.93
N LEU A 171 -1.60 4.97 15.41
CA LEU A 171 -2.81 4.39 15.97
C LEU A 171 -2.79 2.85 15.92
N SER A 172 -2.06 2.25 14.98
CA SER A 172 -1.89 0.78 14.94
C SER A 172 -1.12 0.24 16.14
N VAL A 173 -0.32 1.06 16.82
CA VAL A 173 0.35 0.67 18.08
C VAL A 173 -0.68 0.46 19.19
N LEU A 174 -1.72 1.30 19.27
CA LEU A 174 -2.81 1.11 20.22
C LEU A 174 -3.56 -0.20 19.94
N VAL A 175 -3.78 -0.52 18.66
CA VAL A 175 -4.37 -1.81 18.25
C VAL A 175 -3.47 -2.98 18.65
N LEU A 176 -2.16 -2.88 18.44
CA LEU A 176 -1.20 -3.91 18.87
C LEU A 176 -1.24 -4.15 20.38
N VAL A 177 -1.19 -3.08 21.18
CA VAL A 177 -1.27 -3.17 22.64
C VAL A 177 -2.57 -3.83 23.08
N TRP A 178 -3.69 -3.46 22.46
CA TRP A 178 -5.00 -4.07 22.72
C TRP A 178 -5.05 -5.56 22.36
N LEU A 179 -4.49 -5.96 21.21
CA LEU A 179 -4.42 -7.37 20.79
C LEU A 179 -3.56 -8.19 21.76
N VAL A 180 -2.42 -7.66 22.21
CA VAL A 180 -1.56 -8.30 23.20
C VAL A 180 -2.30 -8.47 24.53
N ALA A 181 -2.97 -7.42 25.01
CA ALA A 181 -3.75 -7.48 26.25
C ALA A 181 -4.87 -8.54 26.17
N LEU A 182 -5.57 -8.63 25.04
CA LEU A 182 -6.60 -9.66 24.81
C LEU A 182 -6.02 -11.08 24.74
N LEU A 183 -4.84 -11.24 24.14
CA LEU A 183 -4.18 -12.54 24.08
C LEU A 183 -3.76 -12.99 25.49
N VAL A 184 -3.16 -12.08 26.27
CA VAL A 184 -2.76 -12.35 27.66
C VAL A 184 -3.98 -12.68 28.52
N SER A 185 -5.08 -11.94 28.40
CA SER A 185 -6.28 -12.21 29.20
C SER A 185 -6.90 -13.57 28.90
N LYS A 186 -6.83 -14.06 27.64
CA LYS A 186 -7.27 -15.42 27.28
C LYS A 186 -6.34 -16.53 27.78
N LEU A 187 -5.07 -16.20 28.04
CA LEU A 187 -4.07 -17.15 28.55
C LEU A 187 -4.13 -17.32 30.07
N LEU A 188 -4.46 -16.24 30.78
CA LEU A 188 -4.63 -16.28 32.23
C LEU A 188 -5.78 -17.24 32.61
N PRO A 189 -5.62 -18.03 33.68
CA PRO A 189 -6.73 -18.80 34.22
C PRO A 189 -7.80 -17.83 34.72
N GLY A 190 -9.00 -17.93 34.14
CA GLY A 190 -10.21 -17.29 34.67
C GLY A 190 -10.88 -18.18 35.69
#